data_AF-Q9CR30-F1
#
_entry.id   AF-Q9CR30-F1
#
_cell.length_a   1.000
_cell.length_b   1.000
_cell.length_c   1.000
_cell.angle_alpha   90.00
_cell.angle_beta   90.00
_cell.angle_gamma   90.00
#
_symmetry.space_group_name_H-M   'P 1'
#
loop_
_entity.id
_entity.type
_entity.pdbx_description
1 polymer ?
#
loop_
_entity_poly.entity_id
_entity_poly.type
_entity_poly.pdbx_seq_one_letter_code
_entity_poly.pdbx_strand_id
1 'polypeptide(L)'
;MSQAPEARPSPPSVYHERQRLELCAVHALNNVLQEQLFSQEAADEICKRLAPDSRLNPHRSLLGTGNYDVNVIMAALQGLGLAAVWWDRRRPLSQLALPQVLGLILNLPSPVSLGLLSLPLRRRHWVALRQVDGIYYNLDSKLRAPEALGDEDGVRTFLAAALAQGLCEVLLVVTKEVEEAGCWLNTS
;
A
#
# COMPACT_ATOMS: atom_id res chain seq x y z
N MET A 1 -0.52 -30.58 -41.49
CA MET A 1 -1.13 -29.33 -40.99
C MET A 1 -0.22 -28.79 -39.91
N SER A 2 0.58 -27.76 -40.21
CA SER A 2 1.45 -27.12 -39.21
C SER A 2 0.59 -26.21 -38.34
N GLN A 3 0.45 -26.54 -37.06
CA GLN A 3 -0.07 -25.59 -36.08
C GLN A 3 1.03 -24.56 -35.81
N ALA A 4 0.70 -23.29 -35.98
CA ALA A 4 1.56 -22.19 -35.58
C ALA A 4 1.70 -22.20 -34.04
N PRO A 5 2.90 -21.98 -33.49
CA PRO A 5 3.10 -21.97 -32.05
C PRO A 5 2.35 -20.78 -31.45
N GLU A 6 1.45 -21.07 -30.51
CA GLU A 6 0.74 -20.08 -29.71
C GLU A 6 1.76 -19.12 -29.08
N ALA A 7 1.61 -17.82 -29.40
CA ALA A 7 2.43 -16.79 -28.81
C ALA A 7 2.23 -16.82 -27.30
N ARG A 8 3.29 -17.13 -26.54
CA ARG A 8 3.26 -17.04 -25.08
C ARG A 8 2.85 -15.61 -24.70
N PRO A 9 1.81 -15.42 -23.88
CA PRO A 9 1.47 -14.08 -23.42
C PRO A 9 2.69 -13.48 -22.73
N SER A 10 3.06 -12.25 -23.13
CA SER A 10 4.05 -11.46 -22.43
C SER A 10 3.66 -11.40 -20.94
N PRO A 11 4.59 -11.60 -20.01
CA PRO A 11 4.28 -11.50 -18.59
C PRO A 11 3.65 -10.11 -18.34
N PRO A 12 2.53 -10.03 -17.62
CA PRO A 12 1.88 -8.77 -17.35
C PRO A 12 2.84 -7.82 -16.64
N SER A 13 2.90 -6.57 -17.12
CA SER A 13 3.77 -5.57 -16.52
C SER A 13 3.11 -5.04 -15.25
N VAL A 14 3.34 -5.71 -14.13
CA VAL A 14 2.93 -5.22 -12.81
C VAL A 14 3.53 -3.83 -12.60
N TYR A 15 2.66 -2.84 -12.40
CA TYR A 15 3.08 -1.46 -12.17
C TYR A 15 3.77 -1.35 -10.81
N HIS A 16 4.96 -0.73 -10.78
CA HIS A 16 5.76 -0.59 -9.58
C HIS A 16 6.64 0.67 -9.60
N GLU A 17 6.33 1.60 -8.71
CA GLU A 17 7.18 2.71 -8.35
C GLU A 17 8.18 2.31 -7.28
N ARG A 18 9.41 2.74 -7.48
CA ARG A 18 10.52 2.57 -6.54
C ARG A 18 10.70 3.81 -5.67
N GLN A 19 11.20 3.59 -4.47
CA GLN A 19 11.32 4.61 -3.43
C GLN A 19 12.15 5.81 -3.91
N ARG A 20 11.55 6.99 -3.83
CA ARG A 20 12.22 8.29 -4.00
C ARG A 20 11.98 9.15 -2.76
N LEU A 21 13.04 9.79 -2.27
CA LEU A 21 12.99 10.66 -1.09
C LEU A 21 12.25 9.98 0.08
N GLU A 22 11.29 10.69 0.68
CA GLU A 22 10.39 10.17 1.72
C GLU A 22 8.95 9.98 1.20
N LEU A 23 8.79 9.77 -0.11
CA LEU A 23 7.48 9.68 -0.78
C LEU A 23 6.85 8.29 -0.74
N CYS A 24 7.17 7.47 0.28
CA CYS A 24 6.67 6.10 0.36
C CYS A 24 5.14 6.00 0.33
N ALA A 25 4.42 6.98 0.90
CA ALA A 25 2.95 7.03 0.82
C ALA A 25 2.44 7.20 -0.61
N VAL A 26 3.06 8.08 -1.40
CA VAL A 26 2.71 8.29 -2.82
C VAL A 26 2.97 7.02 -3.61
N HIS A 27 4.14 6.41 -3.41
CA HIS A 27 4.47 5.15 -4.08
C HIS A 27 3.54 4.02 -3.66
N ALA A 28 3.15 3.92 -2.39
CA ALA A 28 2.18 2.92 -1.93
C ALA A 28 0.80 3.14 -2.58
N LEU A 29 0.33 4.38 -2.70
CA LEU A 29 -0.91 4.70 -3.43
C LEU A 29 -0.83 4.29 -4.90
N ASN A 30 0.19 4.71 -5.63
CA ASN A 30 0.33 4.37 -7.05
C ASN A 30 0.51 2.86 -7.27
N ASN A 31 1.29 2.20 -6.41
CA ASN A 31 1.51 0.76 -6.47
C ASN A 31 0.23 -0.03 -6.19
N VAL A 32 -0.55 0.33 -5.16
CA VAL A 32 -1.80 -0.39 -4.87
C VAL A 32 -2.86 -0.15 -5.95
N LEU A 33 -2.88 1.05 -6.54
CA LEU A 33 -3.80 1.42 -7.62
C LEU A 33 -3.34 0.93 -9.01
N GLN A 34 -2.10 0.44 -9.12
CA GLN A 34 -1.47 -0.04 -10.36
C GLN A 34 -1.37 1.03 -11.47
N GLU A 35 -1.28 2.31 -11.09
CA GLU A 35 -1.18 3.43 -12.01
C GLU A 35 -0.54 4.64 -11.33
N GLN A 36 0.15 5.50 -12.10
CA GLN A 36 0.67 6.76 -11.59
C GLN A 36 -0.44 7.82 -11.47
N LEU A 37 -1.17 7.81 -10.35
CA LEU A 37 -2.29 8.74 -10.12
C LEU A 37 -1.92 9.91 -9.21
N PHE A 38 -0.93 9.71 -8.33
CA PHE A 38 -0.50 10.71 -7.36
C PHE A 38 0.96 11.11 -7.58
N SER A 39 1.22 12.41 -7.46
CA SER A 39 2.56 12.98 -7.39
C SER A 39 2.83 13.55 -6.00
N GLN A 40 4.06 14.04 -5.79
CA GLN A 40 4.39 14.78 -4.57
C GLN A 40 3.49 16.01 -4.42
N GLU A 41 3.29 16.75 -5.52
CA GLU A 41 2.47 17.96 -5.56
C GLU A 41 1.01 17.64 -5.21
N ALA A 42 0.46 16.55 -5.76
CA ALA A 42 -0.90 16.12 -5.44
C ALA A 42 -1.06 15.79 -3.94
N ALA A 43 -0.08 15.09 -3.35
CA ALA A 43 -0.07 14.80 -1.92
C ALA A 43 0.09 16.08 -1.07
N ASP A 44 0.93 17.02 -1.50
CA ASP A 44 1.08 18.32 -0.84
C ASP A 44 -0.20 19.17 -0.88
N GLU A 45 -0.96 19.11 -1.96
CA GLU A 45 -2.28 19.74 -2.04
C GLU A 45 -3.30 19.08 -1.11
N ILE A 46 -3.27 17.75 -0.98
CA ILE A 46 -4.09 17.04 0.02
C ILE A 46 -3.72 17.54 1.43
N CYS A 47 -2.42 17.63 1.76
CA CYS A 47 -1.98 18.15 3.05
C CYS A 47 -2.51 19.57 3.32
N LYS A 48 -2.42 20.48 2.33
CA LYS A 48 -2.95 21.85 2.46
C LYS A 48 -4.45 21.86 2.72
N ARG A 49 -5.23 21.01 2.04
CA ARG A 49 -6.68 20.91 2.26
C ARG A 49 -7.03 20.35 3.64
N LEU A 50 -6.25 19.40 4.14
CA LEU A 50 -6.46 18.82 5.48
C LEU A 50 -6.12 19.80 6.61
N ALA A 51 -5.18 20.71 6.40
CA ALA A 51 -4.76 21.70 7.39
C ALA A 51 -4.49 23.09 6.75
N PRO A 52 -5.53 23.83 6.32
CA PRO A 52 -5.37 25.06 5.53
C PRO A 52 -4.70 26.20 6.29
N ASP A 53 -4.95 26.30 7.60
CA ASP A 53 -4.45 27.39 8.45
C ASP A 53 -3.12 27.06 9.15
N SER A 54 -2.55 25.88 8.91
CA SER A 54 -1.33 25.46 9.60
C SER A 54 -0.08 25.93 8.87
N ARG A 55 0.71 26.79 9.54
CA ARG A 55 2.05 27.19 9.05
C ARG A 55 3.01 26.00 8.96
N LEU A 56 2.86 25.02 9.86
CA LEU A 56 3.61 23.77 9.87
C LEU A 56 2.62 22.64 9.63
N ASN A 57 2.55 22.14 8.40
CA ASN A 57 1.57 21.14 8.05
C ASN A 57 1.87 19.82 8.81
N PRO A 58 0.96 19.31 9.66
CA PRO A 58 1.23 18.13 10.48
C PRO A 58 1.25 16.82 9.68
N HIS A 59 0.78 16.83 8.43
CA HIS A 59 0.60 15.64 7.59
C HIS A 59 1.79 15.35 6.67
N ARG A 60 2.89 16.10 6.77
CA ARG A 60 4.14 15.91 6.02
C ARG A 60 5.36 16.37 6.81
N SER A 61 6.56 16.03 6.35
CA SER A 61 7.80 16.53 6.94
C SER A 61 7.92 18.05 6.82
N LEU A 62 8.51 18.69 7.84
CA LEU A 62 8.72 20.14 7.89
C LEU A 62 9.55 20.67 6.71
N LEU A 63 10.46 19.84 6.18
CA LEU A 63 11.32 20.18 5.05
C LEU A 63 10.66 19.93 3.68
N GLY A 64 9.40 19.48 3.64
CA GLY A 64 8.70 19.20 2.39
C GLY A 64 9.30 18.03 1.60
N THR A 65 10.00 17.11 2.27
CA THR A 65 10.62 15.93 1.66
C THR A 65 9.65 14.76 1.44
N GLY A 66 8.41 14.89 1.93
CA GLY A 66 7.38 13.85 1.93
C GLY A 66 7.02 13.42 3.34
N ASN A 67 7.11 12.11 3.62
CA ASN A 67 6.72 11.48 4.89
C ASN A 67 5.25 11.72 5.24
N TYR A 68 4.37 11.53 4.25
CA TYR A 68 2.94 11.74 4.41
C TYR A 68 2.33 10.73 5.38
N ASP A 69 1.42 11.22 6.21
CA ASP A 69 0.69 10.38 7.16
C ASP A 69 -0.48 9.63 6.49
N VAL A 70 -1.18 8.83 7.30
CA VAL A 70 -2.31 8.04 6.81
C VAL A 70 -3.50 8.88 6.37
N ASN A 71 -3.70 10.09 6.91
CA ASN A 71 -4.83 10.94 6.54
C ASN A 71 -4.70 11.39 5.07
N VAL A 72 -3.46 11.61 4.61
CA VAL A 72 -3.19 11.89 3.20
C VAL A 72 -3.58 10.70 2.32
N ILE A 73 -3.22 9.48 2.73
CA ILE A 73 -3.58 8.24 2.02
C ILE A 73 -5.11 8.07 1.97
N MET A 74 -5.80 8.22 3.11
CA MET A 74 -7.25 8.09 3.19
C MET A 74 -7.97 9.15 2.33
N ALA A 75 -7.52 10.40 2.39
CA ALA A 75 -8.10 11.48 1.58
C ALA A 75 -7.84 11.29 0.08
N ALA A 76 -6.66 10.76 -0.30
CA ALA A 76 -6.34 10.39 -1.68
C ALA A 76 -7.30 9.33 -2.22
N LEU A 77 -7.49 8.24 -1.47
CA LEU A 77 -8.41 7.15 -1.84
C LEU A 77 -9.85 7.64 -1.92
N GLN A 78 -10.30 8.45 -0.94
CA GLN A 78 -11.63 9.05 -0.94
C GLN A 78 -11.87 9.93 -2.18
N GLY A 79 -10.85 10.69 -2.61
CA GLY A 79 -10.89 11.51 -3.82
C GLY A 79 -11.09 10.70 -5.11
N LEU A 80 -10.74 9.41 -5.10
CA LEU A 80 -10.97 8.46 -6.20
C LEU A 80 -12.27 7.66 -6.05
N GLY A 81 -13.11 7.99 -5.05
CA GLY A 81 -14.33 7.22 -4.78
C GLY A 81 -14.07 5.86 -4.14
N LEU A 82 -12.86 5.59 -3.66
CA LEU A 82 -12.51 4.40 -2.89
C LEU A 82 -12.66 4.68 -1.38
N ALA A 83 -12.59 3.60 -0.61
CA ALA A 83 -12.65 3.62 0.83
C ALA A 83 -11.42 2.93 1.44
N ALA A 84 -11.14 3.30 2.68
CA ALA A 84 -9.97 2.88 3.43
C ALA A 84 -10.42 2.31 4.78
N VAL A 85 -10.40 0.99 4.92
CA VAL A 85 -10.89 0.29 6.11
C VAL A 85 -9.71 -0.18 6.95
N TRP A 86 -9.69 0.20 8.23
CA TRP A 86 -8.69 -0.30 9.16
C TRP A 86 -8.93 -1.76 9.53
N TRP A 87 -7.94 -2.61 9.29
CA TRP A 87 -8.00 -3.99 9.75
C TRP A 87 -7.75 -4.07 11.26
N ASP A 88 -8.69 -4.69 11.98
CA ASP A 88 -8.51 -5.00 13.40
C ASP A 88 -7.56 -6.20 13.56
N ARG A 89 -6.33 -5.91 13.98
CA ARG A 89 -5.27 -6.89 14.22
C ARG A 89 -5.58 -7.98 15.26
N ARG A 90 -6.65 -7.84 16.05
CA ARG A 90 -7.12 -8.87 16.98
C ARG A 90 -7.94 -9.96 16.28
N ARG A 91 -8.40 -9.70 15.05
CA ARG A 91 -9.15 -10.66 14.25
C ARG A 91 -8.22 -11.68 13.60
N PRO A 92 -8.64 -12.95 13.50
CA PRO A 92 -7.89 -13.94 12.74
C PRO A 92 -7.85 -13.52 11.27
N LEU A 93 -6.69 -13.66 10.64
CA LEU A 93 -6.53 -13.27 9.24
C LEU A 93 -7.46 -14.03 8.30
N SER A 94 -7.92 -15.25 8.64
CA SER A 94 -8.90 -16.01 7.86
C SER A 94 -10.23 -15.27 7.64
N GLN A 95 -10.56 -14.30 8.51
CA GLN A 95 -11.74 -13.45 8.34
C GLN A 95 -11.55 -12.34 7.29
N LEU A 96 -10.31 -12.06 6.87
CA LEU A 96 -10.06 -11.10 5.79
C LEU A 96 -10.46 -11.74 4.45
N ALA A 97 -11.50 -11.17 3.83
CA ALA A 97 -11.99 -11.59 2.52
C ALA A 97 -11.16 -10.95 1.40
N LEU A 98 -9.94 -11.44 1.20
CA LEU A 98 -8.97 -10.90 0.23
C LEU A 98 -9.57 -10.68 -1.19
N PRO A 99 -10.41 -11.56 -1.75
CA PRO A 99 -11.02 -11.33 -3.07
C PRO A 99 -11.93 -10.11 -3.18
N GLN A 100 -12.46 -9.61 -2.05
CA GLN A 100 -13.30 -8.41 -2.02
C GLN A 100 -12.47 -7.12 -1.87
N VAL A 101 -11.17 -7.25 -1.58
CA VAL A 101 -10.28 -6.13 -1.29
C VAL A 101 -9.46 -5.79 -2.53
N LEU A 102 -9.47 -4.52 -2.93
CA LEU A 102 -8.67 -4.05 -4.07
C LEU A 102 -7.19 -4.19 -3.74
N GLY A 103 -6.74 -3.72 -2.58
CA GLY A 103 -5.38 -3.98 -2.14
C GLY A 103 -5.18 -3.60 -0.68
N LEU A 104 -3.96 -3.75 -0.20
CA LEU A 104 -3.61 -3.42 1.18
C LEU A 104 -2.49 -2.39 1.20
N ILE A 105 -2.57 -1.44 2.12
CA ILE A 105 -1.48 -0.55 2.47
C ILE A 105 -1.09 -0.83 3.91
N LEU A 106 0.18 -1.18 4.13
CA LEU A 106 0.74 -1.51 5.43
C LEU A 106 1.65 -0.39 5.90
N ASN A 107 1.60 -0.11 7.20
CA ASN A 107 2.56 0.77 7.88
C ASN A 107 3.60 -0.07 8.64
N LEU A 108 4.77 -0.29 8.05
CA LEU A 108 5.80 -1.14 8.63
C LEU A 108 6.91 -0.32 9.30
N PRO A 109 7.45 -0.76 10.45
CA PRO A 109 8.69 -0.20 10.97
C PRO A 109 9.85 -0.56 10.03
N SER A 110 10.66 0.43 9.67
CA SER A 110 11.75 0.27 8.72
C SER A 110 13.04 0.89 9.26
N PRO A 111 14.19 0.18 9.24
CA PRO A 111 15.46 0.73 9.69
C PRO A 111 15.84 1.98 8.90
N VAL A 112 16.38 2.98 9.61
CA VAL A 112 17.01 4.13 8.97
C VAL A 112 18.47 3.77 8.68
N SER A 113 18.89 3.90 7.43
CA SER A 113 20.28 3.65 7.01
C SER A 113 20.96 4.94 6.55
N LEU A 114 22.15 5.23 7.07
CA LEU A 114 23.05 6.26 6.58
C LEU A 114 24.23 5.58 5.88
N GLY A 115 24.16 5.48 4.55
CA GLY A 115 25.12 4.68 3.77
C GLY A 115 25.08 3.21 4.17
N LEU A 116 26.23 2.65 4.55
CA LEU A 116 26.35 1.26 5.02
C LEU A 116 25.98 1.09 6.51
N LEU A 117 25.74 2.18 7.24
CA LEU A 117 25.44 2.15 8.67
C LEU A 117 23.93 2.13 8.90
N SER A 118 23.39 1.10 9.57
CA SER A 118 22.03 1.14 10.11
C SER A 118 22.04 1.89 11.45
N LEU A 119 21.20 2.92 11.56
CA LEU A 119 21.01 3.64 12.80
C LEU A 119 20.05 2.86 13.72
N PRO A 120 20.18 2.97 15.05
CA PRO A 120 19.24 2.39 16.01
C PRO A 120 17.89 3.15 16.05
N LEU A 121 17.47 3.72 14.91
CA LEU A 121 16.21 4.42 14.72
C LEU A 121 15.39 3.67 13.66
N ARG A 122 14.11 3.50 13.94
CA ARG A 122 13.14 2.96 12.98
C ARG A 122 12.20 4.06 12.54
N ARG A 123 12.01 4.21 11.24
CA ARG A 123 11.00 5.10 10.65
C ARG A 123 9.81 4.30 10.16
N ARG A 124 8.66 4.94 10.02
CA ARG A 124 7.50 4.35 9.37
C ARG A 124 7.73 4.25 7.85
N HIS A 125 7.16 3.22 7.23
CA HIS A 125 7.29 2.97 5.81
C HIS A 125 6.00 2.35 5.28
N TRP A 126 5.43 2.98 4.27
CA TRP A 126 4.22 2.51 3.61
C TRP A 126 4.56 1.47 2.54
N VAL A 127 3.88 0.33 2.60
CA VAL A 127 4.04 -0.81 1.68
C VAL A 127 2.69 -1.17 1.07
N ALA A 128 2.65 -1.39 -0.23
CA ALA A 128 1.44 -1.82 -0.93
C ALA A 128 1.48 -3.32 -1.22
N LEU A 129 0.36 -4.01 -1.01
CA LEU A 129 0.09 -5.35 -1.52
C LEU A 129 -1.10 -5.30 -2.49
N ARG A 130 -1.00 -5.97 -3.64
CA ARG A 130 -2.04 -5.94 -4.68
C ARG A 130 -2.06 -7.24 -5.47
N GLN A 131 -3.27 -7.72 -5.78
CA GLN A 131 -3.45 -8.79 -6.77
C GLN A 131 -3.44 -8.20 -8.19
N VAL A 132 -2.65 -8.79 -9.07
CA VAL A 132 -2.58 -8.46 -10.49
C VAL A 132 -2.58 -9.76 -11.27
N ASP A 133 -3.55 -9.92 -12.16
CA ASP A 133 -3.72 -11.12 -13.00
C ASP A 133 -3.67 -12.44 -12.21
N GLY A 134 -4.37 -12.47 -11.07
CA GLY A 134 -4.51 -13.65 -10.21
C GLY A 134 -3.37 -13.88 -9.23
N ILE A 135 -2.27 -13.12 -9.30
CA ILE A 135 -1.12 -13.26 -8.41
C ILE A 135 -1.06 -12.06 -7.46
N TYR A 136 -0.88 -12.30 -6.17
CA TYR A 136 -0.62 -11.27 -5.18
C TYR A 136 0.86 -10.90 -5.15
N TYR A 137 1.14 -9.60 -5.09
CA TYR A 137 2.48 -9.04 -5.05
C TYR A 137 2.69 -8.18 -3.81
N ASN A 138 3.88 -8.29 -3.23
CA ASN A 138 4.49 -7.27 -2.42
C ASN A 138 5.12 -6.21 -3.33
N LEU A 139 4.55 -5.00 -3.25
CA LEU A 139 4.93 -3.84 -4.05
C LEU A 139 5.61 -2.78 -3.19
N ASP A 140 6.36 -3.18 -2.16
CA ASP A 140 7.22 -2.28 -1.41
C ASP A 140 8.13 -1.51 -2.39
N SER A 141 8.06 -0.18 -2.34
CA SER A 141 8.86 0.71 -3.18
C SER A 141 10.38 0.55 -2.94
N LYS A 142 10.80 -0.01 -1.82
CA LYS A 142 12.21 -0.33 -1.54
C LYS A 142 12.72 -1.56 -2.29
N LEU A 143 11.82 -2.42 -2.78
CA LEU A 143 12.20 -3.55 -3.61
C LEU A 143 12.73 -3.07 -4.97
N ARG A 144 13.55 -3.91 -5.61
CA ARG A 144 14.06 -3.63 -6.96
C ARG A 144 13.01 -3.92 -8.04
N ALA A 145 12.09 -4.83 -7.76
CA ALA A 145 10.99 -5.26 -8.60
C ALA A 145 9.87 -5.84 -7.71
N PRO A 146 8.64 -5.98 -8.22
CA PRO A 146 7.56 -6.69 -7.54
C PRO A 146 7.98 -8.07 -7.04
N GLU A 147 7.66 -8.39 -5.79
CA GLU A 147 7.89 -9.71 -5.20
C GLU A 147 6.57 -10.48 -5.16
N ALA A 148 6.50 -11.62 -5.85
CA ALA A 148 5.30 -12.44 -5.84
C ALA A 148 5.12 -13.09 -4.47
N LEU A 149 3.97 -12.85 -3.85
CA LEU A 149 3.50 -13.58 -2.67
C LEU A 149 2.75 -14.85 -3.06
N GLY A 150 2.24 -14.93 -4.29
CA GLY A 150 1.47 -16.06 -4.79
C GLY A 150 -0.02 -15.86 -4.60
N ASP A 151 -0.64 -16.70 -3.79
CA ASP A 151 -2.08 -16.72 -3.54
C ASP A 151 -2.45 -16.04 -2.21
N GLU A 152 -3.69 -16.26 -1.77
CA GLU A 152 -4.19 -15.74 -0.49
C GLU A 152 -3.39 -16.23 0.72
N ASP A 153 -2.90 -17.48 0.71
CA ASP A 153 -2.11 -18.03 1.81
C ASP A 153 -0.74 -17.36 1.90
N GLY A 154 -0.14 -17.01 0.76
CA GLY A 154 1.05 -16.18 0.68
C GLY A 154 0.85 -14.80 1.33
N VAL A 155 -0.27 -14.12 1.01
CA VAL A 155 -0.62 -12.84 1.63
C VAL A 155 -0.85 -12.99 3.13
N ARG A 156 -1.60 -14.01 3.57
CA ARG A 156 -1.87 -14.25 4.99
C ARG A 156 -0.57 -14.54 5.76
N THR A 157 0.35 -15.30 5.17
CA THR A 157 1.68 -15.57 5.75
C THR A 157 2.49 -14.28 5.92
N PHE A 158 2.53 -13.45 4.88
CA PHE A 158 3.21 -12.15 4.92
C PHE A 158 2.59 -11.22 5.99
N LEU A 159 1.27 -11.11 6.02
CA LEU A 159 0.55 -10.30 7.01
C LEU A 159 0.79 -10.79 8.43
N ALA A 160 0.77 -12.11 8.67
CA ALA A 160 1.04 -12.68 9.99
C ALA A 160 2.45 -12.30 10.48
N ALA A 161 3.46 -12.44 9.61
CA ALA A 161 4.84 -12.06 9.94
C ALA A 161 4.98 -10.55 10.21
N ALA A 162 4.31 -9.70 9.41
CA ALA A 162 4.31 -8.25 9.61
C ALA A 162 3.60 -7.85 10.93
N LEU A 163 2.42 -8.42 11.19
CA LEU A 163 1.64 -8.14 12.40
C LEU A 163 2.33 -8.62 13.67
N ALA A 164 3.11 -9.72 13.62
CA ALA A 164 3.88 -10.24 14.75
C ALA A 164 4.96 -9.27 15.26
N GLN A 165 5.41 -8.31 14.44
CA GLN A 165 6.36 -7.26 14.86
C GLN A 165 5.73 -6.20 15.77
N GLY A 166 4.41 -6.27 16.01
CA GLY A 166 3.67 -5.45 16.98
C GLY A 166 3.33 -4.02 16.54
N LEU A 167 4.18 -3.41 15.70
CA LEU A 167 4.01 -2.03 15.25
C LEU A 167 3.35 -1.89 13.87
N CYS A 168 2.89 -2.98 13.26
CA CYS A 168 2.28 -2.95 11.93
C CYS A 168 0.80 -2.54 12.00
N GLU A 169 0.41 -1.59 11.15
CA GLU A 169 -0.99 -1.25 10.88
C GLU A 169 -1.32 -1.65 9.44
N VAL A 170 -2.58 -2.05 9.19
CA VAL A 170 -3.02 -2.54 7.88
C VAL A 170 -4.30 -1.80 7.49
N LEU A 171 -4.26 -1.15 6.34
CA LEU A 171 -5.37 -0.44 5.72
C LEU A 171 -5.82 -1.23 4.49
N LEU A 172 -7.09 -1.60 4.44
CA LEU A 172 -7.71 -2.24 3.28
C LEU A 172 -8.19 -1.14 2.33
N VAL A 173 -7.81 -1.23 1.07
CA VAL A 173 -8.34 -0.39 0.00
C VAL A 173 -9.47 -1.15 -0.66
N VAL A 174 -10.68 -0.58 -0.61
CA VAL A 174 -11.91 -1.22 -1.10
C VAL A 174 -12.76 -0.21 -1.88
N THR A 175 -13.72 -0.70 -2.66
CA THR A 175 -14.76 0.19 -3.21
C THR A 175 -15.73 0.60 -2.10
N LYS A 176 -16.50 1.67 -2.31
CA LYS A 176 -17.51 2.12 -1.34
C LYS A 176 -18.58 1.06 -1.12
N GLU A 177 -18.99 0.36 -2.18
CA GLU A 177 -19.99 -0.71 -2.09
C GLU A 177 -19.49 -1.87 -1.20
N VAL A 178 -18.21 -2.22 -1.31
CA VAL A 178 -17.58 -3.24 -0.45
C VAL A 178 -17.49 -2.77 1.00
N GLU A 179 -17.13 -1.51 1.23
CA GLU A 179 -17.11 -0.92 2.58
C GLU A 179 -18.50 -0.94 3.22
N GLU A 180 -19.51 -0.43 2.51
CA GLU A 180 -20.91 -0.35 2.96
C GLU A 180 -21.52 -1.72 3.23
N ALA A 181 -21.28 -2.69 2.34
CA ALA A 181 -21.76 -4.06 2.51
C ALA A 181 -21.00 -4.84 3.59
N GLY A 182 -19.81 -4.37 4.00
CA GLY A 182 -18.96 -5.06 4.96
C GLY A 182 -18.37 -6.38 4.44
N CYS A 183 -18.42 -6.65 3.13
CA CYS A 183 -18.02 -7.94 2.56
C CYS A 183 -16.51 -8.17 2.54
N TRP A 184 -15.69 -7.15 2.87
CA TRP A 184 -14.26 -7.31 3.17
C TRP A 184 -14.00 -8.17 4.42
N LEU A 185 -15.03 -8.46 5.22
CA LEU A 185 -14.99 -9.31 6.40
C LEU A 185 -15.86 -10.56 6.22
N ASN A 186 -15.26 -11.74 6.28
CA ASN A 186 -16.00 -13.00 6.39
C ASN A 186 -16.56 -13.15 7.81
N THR A 187 -17.88 -13.17 7.93
CA THR A 187 -18.55 -13.57 9.17
C THR A 187 -18.45 -15.09 9.30
N SER A 188 -17.62 -15.54 10.26
CA SER A 188 -17.57 -16.95 10.66
C SER A 188 -18.87 -17.37 11.32
#